data_AF-A0A2K2RKV5-F1
#
_entry.id   AF-A0A2K2RKV5-F1
#
_cell.length_a   1.000
_cell.length_b   1.000
_cell.length_c   1.000
_cell.angle_alpha   90.00
_cell.angle_beta   90.00
_cell.angle_gamma   90.00
#
_symmetry.space_group_name_H-M   'P 1'
#
loop_
_entity.id
_entity.type
_entity.pdbx_description
1 polymer ?
#
loop_
_entity_poly.entity_id
_entity_poly.type
_entity_poly.pdbx_seq_one_letter_code
_entity_poly.pdbx_strand_id
1 'polypeptide(L)'
;MHDLIRRLAHWLGLLFGPGTGTHRAGDPRPAYLTAGPAPTADSVCLPLHRSPYRLHLPLDGADSRLVRPYLTDREQERARQRRRKVTLVLAADFGIDLDQHILGAGKVAA
;
A
#
# COMPACT_ATOMS: atom_id res chain seq x y z
N MET A 1 -29.73 17.05 14.62
CA MET A 1 -28.44 17.74 14.29
C MET A 1 -27.25 17.09 15.00
N HIS A 2 -27.35 16.80 16.31
CA HIS A 2 -26.25 16.18 17.08
C HIS A 2 -25.91 14.73 16.68
N ASP A 3 -26.87 13.99 16.11
CA ASP A 3 -26.65 12.61 15.67
C ASP A 3 -25.74 12.52 14.44
N LEU A 4 -25.83 13.53 13.57
CA LEU A 4 -25.00 13.63 12.37
C LEU A 4 -23.55 13.92 12.75
N ILE A 5 -23.34 14.79 13.74
CA ILE A 5 -22.01 15.11 14.29
C ILE A 5 -21.39 13.87 14.96
N ARG A 6 -22.16 13.13 15.78
CA ARG A 6 -21.67 11.89 16.41
C ARG A 6 -21.31 10.82 15.39
N ARG A 7 -22.13 10.66 14.35
CA ARG A 7 -21.89 9.69 13.27
C ARG A 7 -20.65 10.04 12.47
N LEU A 8 -20.44 11.33 12.18
CA LEU A 8 -19.26 11.81 11.47
C LEU A 8 -17.99 11.62 12.31
N ALA A 9 -18.03 11.99 13.60
CA ALA A 9 -16.92 11.79 14.53
C ALA A 9 -16.52 10.33 14.68
N HIS A 10 -17.50 9.41 14.73
CA HIS A 10 -17.24 7.97 14.78
C HIS A 10 -16.57 7.47 13.49
N TRP A 11 -17.03 7.92 12.32
CA TRP A 11 -16.43 7.59 11.03
C TRP A 11 -14.97 8.08 10.91
N LEU A 12 -14.70 9.29 11.37
CA LEU A 12 -13.34 9.84 11.46
C LEU A 12 -12.48 9.02 12.43
N GLY A 13 -13.02 8.60 13.58
CA GLY A 13 -12.30 7.76 14.54
C GLY A 13 -11.91 6.38 13.99
N LEU A 14 -12.72 5.78 13.13
CA LEU A 14 -12.39 4.53 12.43
C LEU A 14 -11.31 4.74 11.35
N LEU A 15 -11.35 5.86 10.64
CA LEU A 15 -10.43 6.14 9.53
C LEU A 15 -9.05 6.60 10.00
N PHE A 16 -9.00 7.40 11.07
CA PHE A 16 -7.78 7.97 11.65
C PHE A 16 -7.38 7.29 12.96
N GLY A 17 -8.16 6.32 13.41
CA GLY A 17 -7.83 5.52 14.58
C GLY A 17 -6.46 4.87 14.39
N PRO A 18 -5.66 4.77 15.45
CA PRO A 18 -4.34 4.14 15.38
C PRO A 18 -4.54 2.70 14.91
N GLY A 19 -4.20 2.43 13.65
CA GLY A 19 -4.10 1.07 13.14
C GLY A 19 -3.14 0.34 14.06
N THR A 20 -3.62 -0.70 14.72
CA THR A 20 -2.84 -1.55 15.63
C THR A 20 -1.70 -2.18 14.82
N GLY A 21 -0.59 -1.45 14.74
CA GLY A 21 0.62 -1.82 13.99
C GLY A 21 1.42 -2.89 14.71
N THR A 22 0.75 -3.91 15.26
CA THR A 22 1.37 -5.06 15.92
C THR A 22 1.85 -6.12 14.92
N HIS A 23 1.68 -5.89 13.61
CA HIS A 23 2.25 -6.75 12.57
C HIS A 23 3.75 -6.51 12.31
N ARG A 24 4.41 -5.62 13.07
CA ARG A 24 5.87 -5.44 13.01
C ARG A 24 6.55 -5.62 14.37
N ALA A 25 5.96 -6.41 15.26
CA ALA A 25 6.71 -7.00 16.36
C ALA A 25 7.45 -8.23 15.81
N GLY A 26 8.72 -8.02 15.46
CA GLY A 26 9.77 -9.00 15.20
C GLY A 26 9.33 -10.41 14.80
N ASP A 27 9.43 -10.70 13.50
CA ASP A 27 9.68 -12.08 13.08
C ASP A 27 11.03 -12.49 13.72
N PRO A 28 11.07 -13.50 14.62
CA PRO A 28 12.35 -14.02 15.08
C PRO A 28 13.02 -14.66 13.88
N ARG A 29 14.02 -13.95 13.32
CA ARG A 29 14.98 -14.55 12.38
C ARG A 29 15.35 -15.93 12.91
N PRO A 30 15.21 -17.03 12.14
CA PRO A 30 15.80 -18.28 12.54
C PRO A 30 17.31 -18.03 12.61
N ALA A 31 17.83 -18.00 13.84
CA ALA A 31 19.25 -18.05 14.07
C ALA A 31 19.75 -19.29 13.34
N TYR A 32 20.62 -19.09 12.35
CA TYR A 32 21.38 -20.15 11.73
C TYR A 32 21.95 -21.01 12.86
N LEU A 33 21.51 -22.26 12.92
CA LEU A 33 21.98 -23.24 13.88
C LEU A 33 23.48 -23.39 13.69
N THR A 34 24.24 -22.75 14.58
CA THR A 34 25.67 -23.00 14.73
C THR A 34 25.85 -24.49 15.04
N ALA A 35 26.62 -25.16 14.21
CA ALA A 35 26.87 -26.60 14.28
C ALA A 35 27.45 -27.02 15.63
N GLY A 36 26.92 -28.11 16.19
CA GLY A 36 27.42 -28.86 17.36
C GLY A 36 26.99 -30.35 17.24
N PRO A 37 27.73 -31.30 17.84
CA PRO A 37 28.21 -32.52 17.17
C PRO A 37 27.18 -33.64 16.97
N ALA A 38 27.57 -34.55 16.06
CA ALA A 38 26.79 -35.56 15.35
C ALA A 38 25.92 -36.51 16.21
N PRO A 39 24.71 -36.85 15.75
CA PRO A 39 24.00 -38.05 16.18
C PRO A 39 24.52 -39.27 15.40
N THR A 40 25.13 -40.23 16.10
CA THR A 40 25.28 -41.60 15.62
C THR A 40 23.92 -42.29 15.65
N ALA A 41 23.22 -42.25 14.52
CA ALA A 41 22.17 -43.22 14.18
C ALA A 41 21.90 -43.08 12.67
N ASP A 42 21.87 -44.23 11.99
CA ASP A 42 21.70 -44.43 10.55
C ASP A 42 20.49 -43.70 9.99
N SER A 43 20.67 -42.41 9.74
CA SER A 43 19.64 -41.54 9.20
C SER A 43 19.67 -41.72 7.70
N VAL A 44 18.82 -42.62 7.19
CA VAL A 44 18.53 -42.72 5.76
C VAL A 44 18.18 -41.33 5.28
N CYS A 45 19.09 -40.73 4.51
CA CYS A 45 18.96 -39.37 4.05
C CYS A 45 17.80 -39.33 3.05
N LEU A 46 16.63 -38.86 3.48
CA LEU A 46 15.51 -38.63 2.58
C LEU A 46 15.94 -37.57 1.55
N PRO A 47 15.59 -37.75 0.27
CA PRO A 47 15.93 -36.77 -0.75
C PRO A 47 15.36 -35.41 -0.34
N LEU A 48 16.20 -34.38 -0.41
CA LEU A 48 15.83 -33.02 -0.06
C LEU A 48 14.58 -32.63 -0.85
N HIS A 49 13.46 -32.41 -0.15
CA HIS A 49 12.19 -32.06 -0.78
C HIS A 49 12.36 -30.82 -1.66
N ARG A 50 12.18 -30.99 -2.97
CA ARG A 50 12.34 -29.94 -3.97
C ARG A 50 10.95 -29.53 -4.45
N SER A 51 10.57 -28.28 -4.15
CA SER A 51 9.35 -27.70 -4.71
C SER A 51 9.45 -27.70 -6.25
N PRO A 52 8.39 -28.10 -6.97
CA PRO A 52 8.36 -28.06 -8.44
C PRO A 52 8.51 -26.64 -8.99
N TYR A 53 8.30 -25.61 -8.17
CA TYR A 53 8.46 -24.19 -8.54
C TYR A 53 9.83 -23.61 -8.15
N ARG A 54 10.76 -24.45 -7.65
CA ARG A 54 12.11 -23.98 -7.32
C ARG A 54 12.87 -23.71 -8.62
N LEU A 55 12.97 -22.43 -9.00
CA LEU A 55 13.91 -21.99 -10.03
C LEU A 55 15.33 -22.37 -9.59
N HIS A 56 16.08 -23.04 -10.46
CA HIS A 56 17.45 -23.49 -10.20
C HIS A 56 18.47 -22.37 -10.27
N LEU A 57 18.10 -21.27 -10.92
CA LEU A 57 18.91 -20.09 -11.03
C LEU A 57 18.41 -19.06 -10.01
N PRO A 58 19.29 -18.43 -9.21
CA PRO A 58 18.91 -17.27 -8.42
C PRO A 58 18.36 -16.22 -9.38
N LEU A 59 17.17 -15.71 -9.08
CA LEU A 59 16.58 -14.62 -9.85
C LEU A 59 17.42 -13.37 -9.60
N ASP A 60 18.06 -12.84 -10.63
CA ASP A 60 18.76 -11.57 -10.51
C ASP A 60 17.74 -10.43 -10.39
N GLY A 61 17.73 -9.80 -9.22
CA GLY A 61 16.88 -8.64 -8.97
C GLY A 61 17.28 -7.42 -9.81
N ALA A 62 18.51 -7.38 -10.34
CA ALA A 62 18.97 -6.32 -11.24
C ALA A 62 18.35 -6.44 -12.64
N ASP A 63 18.02 -7.65 -13.08
CA ASP A 63 17.34 -7.91 -14.36
C ASP A 63 15.85 -7.52 -14.32
N SER A 64 15.28 -7.35 -13.12
CA SER A 64 13.88 -6.98 -12.92
C SER A 64 13.74 -5.53 -12.47
N ARG A 65 13.20 -4.67 -13.34
CA ARG A 65 12.93 -3.26 -12.99
C ARG A 65 11.91 -3.20 -11.84
N LEU A 66 12.30 -2.63 -10.70
CA LEU A 66 11.43 -2.37 -9.56
C LEU A 66 10.44 -1.22 -9.86
N VAL A 67 9.52 -1.45 -10.79
CA VAL A 67 8.41 -0.54 -11.04
C VAL A 67 7.36 -0.77 -9.96
N ARG A 68 6.85 0.31 -9.37
CA ARG A 68 5.70 0.28 -8.46
C ARG A 68 4.52 1.00 -9.12
N PRO A 69 3.76 0.34 -10.01
CA PRO A 69 2.68 0.98 -10.76
C PRO A 69 1.70 1.73 -9.85
N TYR A 70 1.35 1.13 -8.73
CA TYR A 70 0.42 1.69 -7.74
C TYR A 70 0.92 2.98 -7.05
N LEU A 71 2.23 3.24 -7.01
CA LEU A 71 2.74 4.51 -6.47
C LEU A 71 2.51 5.65 -7.45
N THR A 72 2.70 5.40 -8.75
CA THR A 72 2.52 6.42 -9.79
C THR A 72 1.07 6.90 -9.86
N ASP A 73 0.11 5.99 -9.77
CA ASP A 73 -1.32 6.34 -9.71
C ASP A 73 -1.68 7.13 -8.45
N ARG A 74 -1.12 6.74 -7.30
CA ARG A 74 -1.34 7.42 -6.02
C ARG A 74 -0.79 8.85 -6.03
N GLU A 75 0.37 9.08 -6.65
CA GLU A 75 0.97 10.41 -6.78
C GLU A 75 0.15 11.30 -7.72
N GLN A 76 -0.31 10.75 -8.85
CA GLN A 76 -1.20 11.46 -9.78
C GLN A 76 -2.50 11.87 -9.12
N GLU A 77 -3.14 10.97 -8.37
CA GLU A 77 -4.39 11.27 -7.67
C GLU A 77 -4.19 12.35 -6.60
N ARG A 78 -3.08 12.29 -5.85
CA ARG A 78 -2.73 13.36 -4.89
C ARG A 78 -2.53 14.70 -5.58
N ALA A 79 -1.88 14.73 -6.74
CA ALA A 79 -1.69 15.95 -7.52
C ALA A 79 -3.05 16.52 -8.00
N ARG A 80 -3.96 15.67 -8.47
CA ARG A 80 -5.32 16.05 -8.86
C ARG A 80 -6.11 16.63 -7.68
N GLN A 81 -6.05 15.97 -6.51
CA GLN A 81 -6.71 16.45 -5.30
C GLN A 81 -6.16 17.79 -4.84
N ARG A 82 -4.83 17.99 -4.88
CA ARG A 82 -4.21 19.27 -4.55
C ARG A 82 -4.71 20.37 -5.48
N ARG A 83 -4.75 20.12 -6.80
CA ARG A 83 -5.28 21.07 -7.78
C ARG A 83 -6.73 21.44 -7.48
N ARG A 84 -7.61 20.44 -7.27
CA ARG A 84 -9.02 20.68 -6.92
C ARG A 84 -9.18 21.54 -5.66
N LYS A 85 -8.41 21.27 -4.61
CA LYS A 85 -8.43 22.06 -3.38
C LYS A 85 -8.01 23.50 -3.62
N VAL A 86 -6.93 23.72 -4.37
CA VAL A 86 -6.47 25.07 -4.73
C VAL A 86 -7.54 25.80 -5.54
N THR A 87 -8.15 25.14 -6.52
CA THR A 87 -9.23 25.71 -7.33
C THR A 87 -10.44 26.08 -6.47
N LEU A 88 -10.84 25.24 -5.51
CA LEU A 88 -11.93 25.54 -4.58
C LEU A 88 -11.65 26.77 -3.71
N VAL A 89 -10.44 26.87 -3.15
CA VAL A 89 -10.03 28.02 -2.33
C VAL A 89 -10.06 29.29 -3.17
N LEU A 90 -9.43 29.26 -4.35
CA LEU A 90 -9.39 30.39 -5.26
C LEU A 90 -10.80 30.83 -5.66
N ALA A 91 -11.67 29.88 -5.98
CA ALA A 91 -13.05 30.19 -6.36
C ALA A 91 -13.82 30.84 -5.21
N ALA A 92 -13.63 30.38 -3.96
CA ALA A 92 -14.22 31.03 -2.80
C ALA A 92 -13.72 32.48 -2.62
N ASP A 93 -12.41 32.71 -2.80
CA ASP A 93 -11.80 34.04 -2.65
C ASP A 93 -12.32 35.03 -3.70
N PHE A 94 -12.62 34.55 -4.92
CA PHE A 94 -13.15 35.37 -6.02
C PHE A 94 -14.69 35.33 -6.16
N GLY A 95 -15.39 34.62 -5.28
CA GLY A 95 -16.86 34.48 -5.36
C GLY A 95 -17.34 33.70 -6.60
N ILE A 96 -16.49 32.85 -7.17
CA ILE A 96 -16.81 31.99 -8.30
C ILE A 96 -17.49 30.73 -7.77
N ASP A 97 -18.72 30.45 -8.22
CA ASP A 97 -19.38 29.18 -7.92
C ASP A 97 -18.84 28.07 -8.83
N LEU A 98 -18.41 26.95 -8.25
CA LEU A 98 -17.87 25.80 -8.99
C LEU A 98 -18.91 24.68 -9.03
N ASP A 99 -20.10 24.99 -9.53
CA ASP A 99 -21.15 24.03 -9.75
C ASP A 99 -20.78 23.05 -10.90
N GLN A 100 -21.60 22.00 -11.06
CA GLN A 100 -21.42 21.01 -12.13
C GLN A 100 -21.51 21.62 -13.54
N HIS A 101 -22.05 22.83 -13.67
CA HIS A 101 -22.22 23.52 -14.96
C HIS A 101 -20.89 24.13 -15.44
N ILE A 102 -19.99 24.50 -14.53
CA ILE A 102 -18.64 25.02 -14.87
C ILE A 102 -17.58 23.91 -14.97
N LEU A 103 -17.67 22.85 -14.14
CA LEU A 103 -16.70 21.74 -14.14
C LEU A 103 -16.98 20.66 -15.21
N GLY A 104 -18.16 20.68 -15.84
CA GLY A 104 -18.61 19.67 -16.81
C GLY A 104 -18.16 19.89 -18.27
N ALA A 105 -17.55 21.04 -18.62
CA ALA A 105 -17.24 21.39 -20.01
C ALA A 105 -16.06 20.63 -20.65
N GLY A 106 -15.46 19.65 -19.95
CA GLY A 106 -14.28 18.94 -20.41
C GLY A 106 -14.51 17.68 -21.26
N LYS A 107 -15.77 17.30 -21.58
CA LYS A 107 -15.99 16.02 -22.28
C LYS A 107 -17.28 15.94 -23.10
N VAL A 108 -17.44 16.81 -24.09
CA VAL A 108 -18.19 16.48 -25.32
C VAL A 108 -17.47 17.10 -26.51
N ALA A 109 -16.37 16.49 -26.93
CA ALA A 109 -15.89 16.59 -28.30
C ALA A 109 -16.12 15.20 -28.91
N ALA A 110 -17.18 15.11 -29.72
CA ALA A 110 -17.45 14.01 -30.63
C ALA A 110 -16.69 14.24 -31.94
#